data_AF-A0A8S0WJ53-F1
#
_entry.id   AF-A0A8S0WJ53-F1
#
_cell.length_a   1.000
_cell.length_b   1.000
_cell.length_c   1.000
_cell.angle_alpha   90.00
_cell.angle_beta   90.00
_cell.angle_gamma   90.00
#
_symmetry.space_group_name_H-M   'P 1'
#
loop_
_entity.id
_entity.type
_entity.pdbx_description
1 polymer ?
#
loop_
_entity_poly.entity_id
_entity_poly.type
_entity_poly.pdbx_seq_one_letter_code
_entity_poly.pdbx_strand_id
1 'polypeptide(L)'
;MDGQADNVLAPEGDLGELLGSQQFRNGVPPFAQYNVIYLLDFFIPPEADCVRFPLAVALDEQTFKKVFGSSQEEIALVAQRNNITARARHANFIPARKGLTVHRTPVRDEDHWPEFPEFVNKTVPTMGAHYGPDMADVTRPITPACTNMVSEILEYKIWGIFASSLIQKISSPKRRTESSVSTYCNIQMIDREKLKNEVMNSVELHGVFTQVHWKRASEKEWTATFNHLFPIKNWKPPRYHQHYPYMEYFLHYTALLDNVDHETAGKIREALWAKVRDLMWLPAANGERVWIYGLSDGFVGVPYPRESGPHILVNPYVHDEPSVVPPPGPPPAPEPEIGPRFLREEEEESSEEE
;
A
#
# COMPACT_ATOMS: atom_id res chain seq x y z
N MET A 1 -20.77 -63.22 3.01
CA MET A 1 -22.03 -62.44 3.04
C MET A 1 -21.62 -61.00 3.00
N ASP A 2 -22.01 -60.37 1.90
CA ASP A 2 -21.39 -59.21 1.28
C ASP A 2 -21.63 -57.91 2.04
N GLY A 3 -20.57 -57.11 2.20
CA GLY A 3 -20.64 -55.73 2.64
C GLY A 3 -20.55 -54.80 1.42
N GLN A 4 -21.66 -54.19 1.05
CA GLN A 4 -21.73 -53.08 0.10
C GLN A 4 -21.00 -51.86 0.67
N ALA A 5 -20.07 -51.31 -0.11
CA ALA A 5 -19.61 -49.94 0.00
C ALA A 5 -20.07 -49.20 -1.27
N ASP A 6 -20.99 -48.26 -1.10
CA ASP A 6 -21.51 -47.41 -2.17
C ASP A 6 -20.45 -46.39 -2.59
N ASN A 7 -19.92 -46.56 -3.81
CA ASN A 7 -19.18 -45.53 -4.52
C ASN A 7 -20.18 -44.60 -5.21
N VAL A 8 -20.39 -43.41 -4.63
CA VAL A 8 -21.07 -42.30 -5.31
C VAL A 8 -20.10 -41.73 -6.35
N LEU A 9 -20.26 -42.14 -7.60
CA LEU A 9 -19.64 -41.51 -8.75
C LEU A 9 -20.21 -40.09 -8.90
N ALA A 10 -19.33 -39.09 -8.88
CA ALA A 10 -19.67 -37.74 -9.32
C ALA A 10 -20.09 -37.79 -10.80
N PRO A 11 -21.04 -36.95 -11.25
CA PRO A 11 -21.45 -36.94 -12.65
C PRO A 11 -20.26 -36.50 -13.51
N GLU A 12 -19.90 -37.32 -14.50
CA GLU A 12 -19.05 -36.94 -15.62
C GLU A 12 -19.76 -35.81 -16.39
N GLY A 13 -19.54 -34.58 -15.94
CA GLY A 13 -19.90 -33.39 -16.69
C GLY A 13 -19.02 -33.30 -17.91
N ASP A 14 -19.63 -33.48 -19.08
CA ASP A 14 -19.01 -33.41 -20.38
C ASP A 14 -18.38 -32.03 -20.61
N LEU A 15 -17.05 -31.95 -20.43
CA LEU A 15 -16.22 -30.80 -20.78
C LEU A 15 -16.34 -30.42 -22.27
N GLY A 16 -16.88 -31.30 -23.11
CA GLY A 16 -17.17 -31.03 -24.52
C GLY A 16 -18.24 -29.97 -24.75
N GLU A 17 -19.25 -29.85 -23.87
CA GLU A 17 -20.33 -28.85 -24.04
C GLU A 17 -19.92 -27.43 -23.62
N LEU A 18 -19.02 -27.30 -22.63
CA LEU A 18 -18.50 -25.99 -22.20
C LEU A 18 -17.53 -25.37 -23.22
N LEU A 19 -16.87 -26.20 -24.04
CA LEU A 19 -16.01 -25.74 -25.15
C LEU A 19 -16.77 -25.57 -26.48
N GLY A 20 -18.02 -26.08 -26.57
CA GLY A 20 -18.81 -26.08 -27.81
C GLY A 20 -19.49 -24.75 -28.17
N SER A 21 -19.45 -23.74 -27.31
CA SER A 21 -20.17 -22.47 -27.53
C SER A 21 -19.28 -21.25 -27.80
N GLN A 22 -17.95 -21.36 -27.65
CA GLN A 22 -17.03 -20.35 -28.17
C GLN A 22 -16.71 -20.65 -29.63
N GLN A 23 -17.65 -20.30 -30.52
CA GLN A 23 -17.34 -20.12 -31.92
C GLN A 23 -16.13 -19.20 -32.05
N PHE A 24 -15.04 -19.68 -32.67
CA PHE A 24 -13.89 -18.91 -33.12
C PHE A 24 -14.36 -17.70 -33.92
N ARG A 25 -14.61 -16.58 -33.25
CA ARG A 25 -15.43 -15.51 -33.82
C ARG A 25 -14.80 -14.76 -34.99
N ASN A 26 -13.54 -14.98 -35.37
CA ASN A 26 -12.89 -14.22 -36.45
C ASN A 26 -11.86 -14.97 -37.31
N GLY A 27 -11.75 -16.31 -37.24
CA GLY A 27 -10.81 -17.05 -38.10
C GLY A 27 -9.32 -16.67 -37.91
N VAL A 28 -8.97 -15.97 -36.84
CA VAL A 28 -7.59 -15.64 -36.49
C VAL A 28 -6.98 -16.89 -35.85
N PRO A 29 -5.90 -17.46 -36.41
CA PRO A 29 -5.23 -18.59 -35.78
C PRO A 29 -4.68 -18.19 -34.41
N PRO A 30 -4.68 -19.09 -33.41
CA PRO A 30 -4.20 -18.77 -32.07
C PRO A 30 -2.75 -18.28 -32.14
N PHE A 31 -2.49 -17.16 -31.47
CA PHE A 31 -1.17 -16.56 -31.40
C PHE A 31 -0.23 -17.49 -30.60
N ALA A 32 0.72 -18.12 -31.28
CA ALA A 32 1.65 -19.08 -30.70
C ALA A 32 3.09 -18.56 -30.75
N GLN A 33 3.39 -17.54 -29.94
CA GLN A 33 4.79 -17.14 -29.71
C GLN A 33 5.40 -18.13 -28.70
N TYR A 34 6.55 -18.74 -29.04
CA TYR A 34 7.27 -19.73 -28.21
C TYR A 34 6.62 -21.12 -28.04
N ASN A 35 5.80 -21.58 -29.01
CA ASN A 35 5.13 -22.90 -28.97
C ASN A 35 4.15 -23.11 -27.81
N VAL A 36 3.67 -22.02 -27.19
CA VAL A 36 2.60 -22.09 -26.18
C VAL A 36 1.28 -21.78 -26.87
N ILE A 37 0.33 -22.72 -26.81
CA ILE A 37 -1.03 -22.54 -27.30
C ILE A 37 -1.91 -22.28 -26.08
N TYR A 38 -2.52 -21.10 -26.02
CA TYR A 38 -3.48 -20.76 -24.98
C TYR A 38 -4.87 -21.19 -25.43
N LEU A 39 -5.47 -22.12 -24.68
CA LEU A 39 -6.79 -22.70 -24.97
C LEU A 39 -7.96 -21.92 -24.35
N LEU A 40 -7.66 -20.91 -23.54
CA LEU A 40 -8.61 -20.02 -22.90
C LEU A 40 -8.20 -18.58 -23.20
N ASP A 41 -9.18 -17.71 -23.38
CA ASP A 41 -8.94 -16.28 -23.34
C ASP A 41 -8.24 -15.93 -22.01
N PHE A 42 -7.28 -15.02 -22.06
CA PHE A 42 -6.64 -14.49 -20.87
C PHE A 42 -6.34 -13.01 -21.11
N PHE A 43 -6.48 -12.22 -20.06
CA PHE A 43 -6.23 -10.80 -20.08
C PHE A 43 -4.82 -10.52 -19.57
N ILE A 44 -4.12 -9.57 -20.19
CA ILE A 44 -2.79 -9.13 -19.78
C ILE A 44 -2.78 -7.61 -19.56
N PRO A 45 -1.84 -7.05 -18.80
CA PRO A 45 -1.72 -5.60 -18.67
C PRO A 45 -1.54 -4.91 -20.05
N PRO A 46 -2.26 -3.81 -20.33
CA PRO A 46 -3.04 -2.98 -19.39
C PRO A 46 -4.52 -3.38 -19.21
N GLU A 47 -5.02 -4.39 -19.91
CA GLU A 47 -6.43 -4.79 -19.90
C GLU A 47 -6.84 -5.44 -18.57
N ALA A 48 -5.88 -5.99 -17.85
CA ALA A 48 -6.01 -6.45 -16.47
C ALA A 48 -4.77 -6.04 -15.64
N ASP A 49 -4.89 -6.04 -14.31
CA ASP A 49 -3.78 -5.71 -13.39
C ASP A 49 -2.72 -6.81 -13.29
N CYS A 50 -3.07 -8.05 -13.64
CA CYS A 50 -2.18 -9.19 -13.83
C CYS A 50 -2.72 -10.13 -14.91
N VAL A 51 -1.97 -11.20 -15.23
CA VAL A 51 -2.48 -12.25 -16.13
C VAL A 51 -3.68 -12.95 -15.46
N ARG A 52 -4.86 -12.92 -16.07
CA ARG A 52 -6.09 -13.51 -15.51
C ARG A 52 -6.92 -14.23 -16.57
N PHE A 53 -7.68 -15.25 -16.18
CA PHE A 53 -8.65 -15.93 -17.03
C PHE A 53 -10.07 -15.35 -16.80
N PRO A 54 -11.01 -15.46 -17.75
CA PRO A 54 -12.36 -14.88 -17.66
C PRO A 54 -13.15 -15.20 -16.39
N LEU A 55 -12.90 -16.36 -15.78
CA LEU A 55 -13.65 -16.82 -14.60
C LEU A 55 -12.77 -17.03 -13.36
N ALA A 56 -11.45 -16.89 -13.48
CA ALA A 56 -10.53 -17.18 -12.38
C ALA A 56 -9.20 -16.43 -12.53
N VAL A 57 -8.63 -16.08 -11.37
CA VAL A 57 -7.32 -15.42 -11.30
C VAL A 57 -6.17 -16.42 -11.56
N ALA A 58 -6.44 -17.72 -11.43
CA ALA A 58 -5.49 -18.80 -11.67
C ALA A 58 -6.19 -20.06 -12.22
N LEU A 59 -5.44 -20.94 -12.88
CA LEU A 59 -5.93 -22.29 -13.17
C LEU A 59 -6.08 -23.07 -11.86
N ASP A 60 -7.07 -23.96 -11.78
CA ASP A 60 -7.11 -24.93 -10.69
C ASP A 60 -5.89 -25.85 -10.75
N GLU A 61 -5.54 -26.44 -9.61
CA GLU A 61 -4.31 -27.24 -9.46
C GLU A 61 -4.27 -28.44 -10.41
N GLN A 62 -5.40 -29.07 -10.69
CA GLN A 62 -5.45 -30.24 -11.58
C GLN A 62 -5.23 -29.84 -13.03
N THR A 63 -5.91 -28.79 -13.49
CA THR A 63 -5.72 -28.23 -14.83
C THR A 63 -4.30 -27.71 -15.02
N PHE A 64 -3.76 -27.01 -14.03
CA PHE A 64 -2.38 -26.52 -14.05
C PHE A 64 -1.39 -27.69 -14.18
N LYS A 65 -1.53 -28.72 -13.34
CA LYS A 65 -0.66 -29.90 -13.38
C LYS A 65 -0.78 -30.67 -14.69
N LYS A 66 -1.97 -30.74 -15.27
CA LYS A 66 -2.19 -31.37 -16.58
C LYS A 66 -1.49 -30.61 -17.72
N VAL A 67 -1.52 -29.27 -17.68
CA VAL A 67 -0.93 -28.41 -18.71
C VAL A 67 0.59 -28.36 -18.60
N PHE A 68 1.12 -28.16 -17.39
CA PHE A 68 2.54 -27.92 -17.18
C PHE A 68 3.34 -29.14 -16.71
N GLY A 69 2.67 -30.27 -16.44
CA GLY A 69 3.31 -31.50 -15.95
C GLY A 69 3.79 -31.43 -14.50
N SER A 70 3.57 -30.31 -13.81
CA SER A 70 4.03 -30.05 -12.43
C SER A 70 3.02 -29.18 -11.69
N SER A 71 3.03 -29.26 -10.36
CA SER A 71 2.19 -28.41 -9.51
C SER A 71 2.60 -26.94 -9.60
N GLN A 72 1.70 -26.03 -9.20
CA GLN A 72 2.04 -24.60 -9.11
C GLN A 72 3.21 -24.36 -8.15
N GLU A 73 3.25 -25.11 -7.05
CA GLU A 73 4.31 -25.05 -6.04
C GLU A 73 5.66 -25.55 -6.59
N GLU A 74 5.68 -26.65 -7.33
CA GLU A 74 6.91 -27.20 -7.94
C GLU A 74 7.51 -26.21 -8.95
N ILE A 75 6.69 -25.61 -9.80
CA ILE A 75 7.15 -24.59 -10.76
C ILE A 75 7.61 -23.34 -10.02
N ALA A 76 6.89 -22.90 -8.99
CA ALA A 76 7.32 -21.78 -8.16
C ALA A 76 8.67 -22.06 -7.51
N LEU A 77 8.90 -23.27 -6.98
CA LEU A 77 10.17 -23.70 -6.40
C LEU A 77 11.30 -23.73 -7.44
N VAL A 78 11.05 -24.22 -8.65
CA VAL A 78 12.05 -24.24 -9.74
C VAL A 78 12.37 -22.83 -10.23
N ALA A 79 11.35 -21.99 -10.42
CA ALA A 79 11.50 -20.61 -10.84
C ALA A 79 12.21 -19.76 -9.77
N GLN A 80 11.93 -20.00 -8.49
CA GLN A 80 12.56 -19.32 -7.36
C GLN A 80 13.97 -19.84 -7.06
N ARG A 81 14.27 -21.12 -7.30
CA ARG A 81 15.60 -21.71 -7.10
C ARG A 81 16.68 -21.04 -7.96
N ASN A 82 16.33 -20.51 -9.12
CA ASN A 82 17.30 -19.90 -10.04
C ASN A 82 17.57 -18.42 -9.78
N ASN A 83 16.88 -17.75 -8.85
CA ASN A 83 17.19 -16.35 -8.54
C ASN A 83 17.07 -16.06 -7.05
N ILE A 84 18.25 -15.95 -6.42
CA ILE A 84 18.51 -15.35 -5.11
C ILE A 84 18.05 -16.27 -3.97
N THR A 85 19.01 -16.94 -3.32
CA THR A 85 18.83 -17.42 -1.93
C THR A 85 18.26 -16.26 -1.11
N ALA A 86 16.95 -16.30 -0.86
CA ALA A 86 16.28 -15.30 -0.06
C ALA A 86 16.92 -15.38 1.32
N ARG A 87 17.78 -14.40 1.64
CA ARG A 87 18.31 -14.27 2.99
C ARG A 87 17.12 -14.29 3.93
N ALA A 88 17.19 -15.12 4.97
CA ALA A 88 16.16 -15.21 6.00
C ALA A 88 15.78 -13.78 6.41
N ARG A 89 14.51 -13.43 6.18
CA ARG A 89 14.00 -12.13 6.58
C ARG A 89 13.95 -12.10 8.11
N HIS A 90 14.24 -10.95 8.71
CA HIS A 90 14.13 -10.81 10.16
C HIS A 90 12.66 -11.03 10.57
N ALA A 91 12.40 -11.59 11.76
CA ALA A 91 11.04 -11.85 12.25
C ALA A 91 10.14 -10.60 12.19
N ASN A 92 10.73 -9.42 12.35
CA ASN A 92 10.02 -8.13 12.32
C ASN A 92 9.94 -7.47 10.93
N PHE A 93 10.33 -8.16 9.85
CA PHE A 93 10.22 -7.59 8.51
C PHE A 93 8.76 -7.56 8.05
N ILE A 94 8.22 -6.36 7.90
CA ILE A 94 6.88 -6.15 7.34
C ILE A 94 7.02 -6.04 5.82
N PRO A 95 6.56 -7.04 5.02
CA PRO A 95 6.63 -6.95 3.58
C PRO A 95 5.76 -5.79 3.07
N ALA A 96 6.34 -4.95 2.21
CA ALA A 96 5.58 -3.93 1.50
C ALA A 96 4.55 -4.62 0.60
N ARG A 97 3.26 -4.54 0.94
CA ARG A 97 2.16 -5.00 0.09
C ARG A 97 1.99 -4.04 -1.10
N LYS A 98 2.83 -4.20 -2.12
CA LYS A 98 2.62 -3.51 -3.40
C LYS A 98 1.33 -4.05 -4.04
N GLY A 99 0.36 -3.19 -4.30
CA GLY A 99 -0.86 -3.51 -5.06
C GLY A 99 -2.05 -4.06 -4.26
N LEU A 100 -1.92 -4.41 -2.98
CA LEU A 100 -3.01 -4.99 -2.17
C LEU A 100 -3.47 -4.02 -1.07
N THR A 101 -3.85 -2.80 -1.46
CA THR A 101 -4.58 -1.92 -0.53
C THR A 101 -6.04 -2.33 -0.58
N VAL A 102 -6.52 -2.99 0.46
CA VAL A 102 -7.93 -3.36 0.60
C VAL A 102 -8.74 -2.07 0.73
N HIS A 103 -9.83 -1.94 -0.04
CA HIS A 103 -10.74 -0.80 0.06
C HIS A 103 -11.27 -0.62 1.47
N ARG A 104 -11.31 0.62 1.96
CA ARG A 104 -11.76 0.93 3.31
C ARG A 104 -13.11 1.60 3.32
N THR A 105 -13.96 1.07 4.17
CA THR A 105 -15.11 1.81 4.66
C THR A 105 -14.72 2.35 6.04
N PRO A 106 -14.46 3.66 6.17
CA PRO A 106 -14.27 4.25 7.50
C PRO A 106 -15.47 3.91 8.36
N VAL A 107 -15.23 3.62 9.63
CA VAL A 107 -16.31 3.43 10.60
C VAL A 107 -16.98 4.79 10.78
N ARG A 108 -18.28 4.87 10.50
CA ARG A 108 -19.07 6.08 10.71
C ARG A 108 -19.37 6.16 12.21
N ASP A 109 -18.72 7.09 12.90
CA ASP A 109 -19.16 7.49 14.25
C ASP A 109 -20.46 8.30 14.08
N GLU A 110 -21.56 7.87 14.69
CA GLU A 110 -22.89 8.47 14.50
C GLU A 110 -23.00 9.91 15.06
N ASP A 111 -22.06 10.32 15.92
CA ASP A 111 -22.08 11.59 16.63
C ASP A 111 -21.21 12.72 16.01
N HIS A 112 -20.67 12.52 14.80
CA HIS A 112 -19.78 13.52 14.19
C HIS A 112 -20.55 14.58 13.38
N TRP A 113 -20.28 15.86 13.65
CA TRP A 113 -20.81 16.98 12.87
C TRP A 113 -20.04 17.12 11.55
N PRO A 114 -20.73 17.46 10.44
CA PRO A 114 -20.08 17.50 9.14
C PRO A 114 -18.99 18.57 9.12
N GLU A 115 -17.75 18.16 8.86
CA GLU A 115 -16.59 19.05 8.79
C GLU A 115 -16.58 20.00 7.59
N PHE A 116 -17.56 19.82 6.70
CA PHE A 116 -17.69 20.44 5.39
C PHE A 116 -19.14 20.93 5.14
N PRO A 117 -19.67 21.82 6.00
CA PRO A 117 -21.09 22.22 5.98
C PRO A 117 -21.53 22.90 4.68
N GLU A 118 -20.63 23.58 3.99
CA GLU A 118 -20.88 24.28 2.73
C GLU A 118 -21.19 23.33 1.54
N PHE A 119 -21.01 22.02 1.73
CA PHE A 119 -21.25 20.98 0.72
C PHE A 119 -22.43 20.06 1.02
N VAL A 120 -23.17 20.28 2.11
CA VAL A 120 -24.30 19.41 2.53
C VAL A 120 -25.40 19.33 1.47
N ASN A 121 -25.66 20.43 0.76
CA ASN A 121 -26.70 20.48 -0.28
C ASN A 121 -26.18 20.12 -1.68
N LYS A 122 -24.91 19.69 -1.81
CA LYS A 122 -24.32 19.29 -3.09
C LYS A 122 -24.25 17.77 -3.16
N THR A 123 -24.82 17.22 -4.22
CA THR A 123 -24.78 15.79 -4.50
C THR A 123 -23.98 15.52 -5.77
N VAL A 124 -23.31 14.38 -5.79
CA VAL A 124 -22.67 13.84 -6.99
C VAL A 124 -23.23 12.44 -7.25
N PRO A 125 -23.27 12.00 -8.52
CA PRO A 125 -23.55 10.61 -8.83
C PRO A 125 -22.64 9.70 -7.99
N THR A 126 -23.21 8.69 -7.34
CA THR A 126 -22.40 7.69 -6.65
C THR A 126 -21.44 7.11 -7.67
N MET A 127 -20.15 7.17 -7.35
CA MET A 127 -19.16 6.49 -8.15
C MET A 127 -19.53 5.02 -8.15
N GLY A 128 -19.98 4.52 -9.30
CA GLY A 128 -20.19 3.10 -9.47
C GLY A 128 -18.94 2.41 -8.98
N ALA A 129 -19.08 1.37 -8.14
CA ALA A 129 -17.91 0.64 -7.68
C ALA A 129 -17.06 0.32 -8.92
N HIS A 130 -15.78 0.68 -8.86
CA HIS A 130 -14.85 0.39 -9.95
C HIS A 130 -14.56 -1.11 -9.90
N TYR A 131 -15.56 -1.90 -10.27
CA TYR A 131 -15.34 -3.27 -10.70
C TYR A 131 -14.34 -3.14 -11.85
N GLY A 132 -13.22 -3.85 -11.76
CA GLY A 132 -12.18 -3.75 -12.76
C GLY A 132 -12.72 -3.98 -14.18
N PRO A 133 -11.87 -3.78 -15.20
CA PRO A 133 -12.22 -4.07 -16.59
C PRO A 133 -12.78 -5.49 -16.81
N ASP A 134 -12.53 -6.41 -15.88
CA ASP A 134 -12.99 -7.80 -15.84
C ASP A 134 -14.49 -8.00 -15.51
N MET A 135 -15.20 -6.95 -15.07
CA MET A 135 -16.64 -7.02 -14.72
C MET A 135 -17.52 -6.17 -15.67
N ALA A 136 -16.97 -5.77 -16.83
CA ALA A 136 -17.69 -4.92 -17.78
C ALA A 136 -18.94 -5.59 -18.39
N ASP A 137 -18.96 -6.92 -18.48
CA ASP A 137 -20.06 -7.69 -19.11
C ASP A 137 -21.07 -8.29 -18.11
N VAL A 138 -20.87 -8.14 -16.80
CA VAL A 138 -21.92 -8.49 -15.85
C VAL A 138 -23.02 -7.44 -15.98
N THR A 139 -24.17 -7.83 -16.55
CA THR A 139 -25.38 -7.00 -16.62
C THR A 139 -25.62 -6.40 -15.26
N ARG A 140 -25.23 -5.13 -15.12
CA ARG A 140 -25.34 -4.41 -13.85
C ARG A 140 -26.83 -4.40 -13.52
N PRO A 141 -27.26 -4.90 -12.36
CA PRO A 141 -28.61 -4.60 -11.91
C PRO A 141 -28.74 -3.08 -11.98
N ILE A 142 -29.82 -2.58 -12.58
CA ILE A 142 -30.14 -1.16 -12.63
C ILE A 142 -30.44 -0.75 -11.19
N THR A 143 -29.40 -0.56 -10.38
CA THR A 143 -29.53 0.07 -9.09
C THR A 143 -29.91 1.52 -9.39
N PRO A 144 -30.95 2.06 -8.71
CA PRO A 144 -31.29 3.47 -8.86
C PRO A 144 -30.02 4.28 -8.64
N ALA A 145 -29.82 5.32 -9.45
CA ALA A 145 -28.65 6.18 -9.36
C ALA A 145 -28.57 6.75 -7.94
N CYS A 146 -27.79 6.10 -7.08
CA CYS A 146 -27.50 6.63 -5.77
C CYS A 146 -26.74 7.94 -5.99
N THR A 147 -27.06 8.94 -5.19
CA THR A 147 -26.30 10.19 -5.14
C THR A 147 -25.65 10.27 -3.77
N ASN A 148 -24.36 10.53 -3.73
CA ASN A 148 -23.64 10.76 -2.49
C ASN A 148 -23.55 12.27 -2.24
N MET A 149 -23.63 12.68 -0.97
CA MET A 149 -23.36 14.07 -0.62
C MET A 149 -21.86 14.36 -0.73
N VAL A 150 -21.51 15.51 -1.29
CA VAL A 150 -20.11 15.94 -1.44
C VAL A 150 -19.45 16.06 -0.06
N SER A 151 -20.18 16.55 0.95
CA SER A 151 -19.70 16.62 2.34
C SER A 151 -19.31 15.25 2.89
N GLU A 152 -20.13 14.21 2.69
CA GLU A 152 -19.85 12.84 3.16
C GLU A 152 -18.61 12.24 2.47
N ILE A 153 -18.44 12.48 1.16
CA ILE A 153 -17.25 12.03 0.44
C ILE A 153 -16.01 12.73 0.99
N LEU A 154 -16.07 14.05 1.19
CA LEU A 154 -14.95 14.82 1.74
C LEU A 154 -14.58 14.34 3.14
N GLU A 155 -15.56 14.15 4.00
CA GLU A 155 -15.36 13.78 5.39
C GLU A 155 -14.84 12.36 5.54
N TYR A 156 -15.53 11.38 4.95
CA TYR A 156 -15.24 9.97 5.21
C TYR A 156 -14.22 9.40 4.22
N LYS A 157 -14.31 9.77 2.94
CA LYS A 157 -13.56 9.11 1.85
C LYS A 157 -12.31 9.86 1.43
N ILE A 158 -12.16 11.13 1.79
CA ILE A 158 -10.99 11.93 1.44
C ILE A 158 -10.24 12.32 2.71
N TRP A 159 -10.83 13.18 3.53
CA TRP A 159 -10.19 13.72 4.72
C TRP A 159 -10.01 12.65 5.79
N GLY A 160 -11.06 11.92 6.18
CA GLY A 160 -11.04 10.94 7.28
C GLY A 160 -10.04 9.79 7.09
N ILE A 161 -9.64 9.48 5.85
CA ILE A 161 -8.64 8.46 5.53
C ILE A 161 -7.31 9.04 5.02
N PHE A 162 -7.14 10.36 5.07
CA PHE A 162 -5.97 11.06 4.50
C PHE A 162 -4.67 10.63 5.18
N ALA A 163 -4.55 10.80 6.50
CA ALA A 163 -3.36 10.39 7.25
C ALA A 163 -3.05 8.89 7.10
N SER A 164 -4.07 8.04 7.23
CA SER A 164 -3.94 6.58 7.01
C SER A 164 -3.37 6.26 5.63
N SER A 165 -3.90 6.89 4.58
CA SER A 165 -3.44 6.70 3.19
C SER A 165 -2.00 7.14 3.00
N LEU A 166 -1.58 8.25 3.61
CA LEU A 166 -0.20 8.73 3.57
C LEU A 166 0.75 7.75 4.25
N ILE A 167 0.49 7.41 5.51
CA ILE A 167 1.40 6.60 6.34
C ILE A 167 1.59 5.19 5.76
N GLN A 168 0.58 4.60 5.12
CA GLN A 168 0.72 3.26 4.53
C GLN A 168 1.64 3.20 3.32
N LYS A 169 1.87 4.33 2.64
CA LYS A 169 2.79 4.39 1.51
C LYS A 169 4.22 4.69 1.94
N ILE A 170 4.49 4.79 3.25
CA ILE A 170 5.87 4.90 3.72
C ILE A 170 6.63 3.60 3.44
N SER A 171 7.73 3.71 2.71
CA SER A 171 8.64 2.61 2.43
C SER A 171 9.48 2.22 3.64
N SER A 172 10.14 1.07 3.57
CA SER A 172 11.18 0.65 4.52
C SER A 172 12.58 0.99 3.97
N PRO A 173 13.60 1.14 4.82
CA PRO A 173 14.98 1.35 4.38
C PRO A 173 15.42 0.27 3.36
N LYS A 174 16.02 0.69 2.23
CA LYS A 174 16.45 -0.23 1.16
C LYS A 174 17.76 -0.95 1.47
N ARG A 175 18.65 -0.32 2.24
CA ARG A 175 19.93 -0.89 2.67
C ARG A 175 19.91 -0.97 4.18
N ARG A 176 20.27 -2.13 4.72
CA ARG A 176 20.76 -2.23 6.08
C ARG A 176 22.16 -1.63 6.06
N THR A 177 22.24 -0.31 6.26
CA THR A 177 23.46 0.29 6.80
C THR A 177 23.69 -0.29 8.20
N GLU A 178 24.87 -0.06 8.80
CA GLU A 178 25.14 -0.45 10.20
C GLU A 178 24.14 0.16 11.20
N SER A 179 23.29 1.09 10.75
CA SER A 179 22.21 1.66 11.53
C SER A 179 21.11 0.65 11.87
N SER A 180 20.68 0.73 13.12
CA SER A 180 19.66 -0.11 13.78
C SER A 180 18.22 0.08 13.24
N VAL A 181 18.01 0.94 12.23
CA VAL A 181 16.67 1.31 11.78
C VAL A 181 16.12 0.24 10.84
N SER A 182 15.22 -0.60 11.35
CA SER A 182 14.56 -1.65 10.56
C SER A 182 13.35 -1.14 9.75
N THR A 183 12.69 -0.08 10.24
CA THR A 183 11.51 0.54 9.60
C THR A 183 11.54 2.05 9.86
N TYR A 184 10.93 2.85 8.98
CA TYR A 184 10.83 4.31 9.20
C TYR A 184 9.63 4.72 10.06
N CYS A 185 8.66 3.83 10.27
CA CYS A 185 7.41 4.14 10.95
C CYS A 185 7.15 3.13 12.06
N ASN A 186 6.98 3.65 13.29
CA ASN A 186 6.79 2.87 14.51
C ASN A 186 5.42 2.20 14.60
N ILE A 187 4.46 2.66 13.79
CA ILE A 187 3.08 2.20 13.81
C ILE A 187 2.98 0.88 13.05
N GLN A 188 2.37 -0.13 13.68
CA GLN A 188 2.13 -1.44 13.07
C GLN A 188 1.16 -1.32 11.90
N MET A 189 1.28 -2.22 10.91
CA MET A 189 0.48 -2.11 9.68
C MET A 189 -1.04 -2.10 9.96
N ILE A 190 -1.51 -2.90 10.93
CA ILE A 190 -2.93 -2.97 11.32
C ILE A 190 -3.44 -1.66 11.93
N ASP A 191 -2.57 -0.94 12.65
CA ASP A 191 -2.94 0.33 13.31
C ASP A 191 -2.84 1.50 12.34
N ARG A 192 -1.99 1.41 11.30
CA ARG A 192 -1.94 2.40 10.22
C ARG A 192 -3.27 2.56 9.50
N GLU A 193 -4.10 1.52 9.48
CA GLU A 193 -5.43 1.54 8.85
C GLU A 193 -6.44 2.36 9.64
N LYS A 194 -6.22 2.52 10.94
CA LYS A 194 -7.12 3.21 11.87
C LYS A 194 -6.67 4.65 12.16
N LEU A 195 -5.59 5.10 11.50
CA LEU A 195 -5.05 6.44 11.71
C LEU A 195 -6.01 7.50 11.18
N LYS A 196 -6.43 8.36 12.11
CA LYS A 196 -7.13 9.61 11.82
C LYS A 196 -6.12 10.77 11.69
N ASN A 197 -6.58 11.94 11.26
CA ASN A 197 -5.69 13.08 10.95
C ASN A 197 -5.04 13.73 12.17
N GLU A 198 -5.51 13.44 13.39
CA GLU A 198 -4.95 13.97 14.64
C GLU A 198 -3.49 13.54 14.84
N VAL A 199 -3.07 12.42 14.22
CA VAL A 199 -1.65 12.01 14.19
C VAL A 199 -0.75 13.06 13.52
N MET A 200 -1.32 13.92 12.68
CA MET A 200 -0.64 15.01 11.99
C MET A 200 -0.75 16.36 12.73
N ASN A 201 -1.46 16.40 13.88
CA ASN A 201 -1.66 17.60 14.69
C ASN A 201 -0.64 17.72 15.85
N SER A 202 0.42 16.92 15.84
CA SER A 202 1.52 17.01 16.80
C SER A 202 2.85 17.17 16.07
N VAL A 203 3.72 18.04 16.60
CA VAL A 203 5.12 18.17 16.16
C VAL A 203 6.02 17.06 16.74
N GLU A 204 5.49 16.20 17.60
CA GLU A 204 6.21 15.05 18.16
C GLU A 204 6.28 13.88 17.16
N LEU A 205 7.21 13.99 16.22
CA LEU A 205 7.34 13.03 15.11
C LEU A 205 7.72 11.62 15.57
N HIS A 206 8.35 11.47 16.74
CA HIS A 206 8.83 10.18 17.26
C HIS A 206 7.68 9.19 17.55
N GLY A 207 6.47 9.68 17.83
CA GLY A 207 5.29 8.82 18.02
C GLY A 207 4.88 8.08 16.73
N VAL A 208 5.24 8.63 15.57
CA VAL A 208 4.88 8.10 14.25
C VAL A 208 6.08 7.45 13.57
N PHE A 209 7.26 8.04 13.72
CA PHE A 209 8.44 7.69 12.94
C PHE A 209 9.65 7.27 13.80
N THR A 210 10.35 6.25 13.32
CA THR A 210 11.62 5.79 13.92
C THR A 210 12.80 6.65 13.48
N GLN A 211 12.76 7.13 12.24
CA GLN A 211 13.79 7.94 11.60
C GLN A 211 13.10 8.82 10.56
N VAL A 212 13.36 10.13 10.60
CA VAL A 212 12.84 11.13 9.65
C VAL A 212 13.88 12.18 9.39
N HIS A 213 13.73 12.87 8.27
CA HIS A 213 14.42 14.10 7.96
C HIS A 213 13.37 15.18 7.92
N TRP A 214 13.49 16.19 8.76
CA TRP A 214 12.49 17.24 8.83
C TRP A 214 13.09 18.59 8.56
N LYS A 215 12.26 19.51 8.08
CA LYS A 215 12.59 20.93 8.07
C LYS A 215 11.34 21.76 8.27
N ARG A 216 11.52 22.97 8.76
CA ARG A 216 10.48 23.99 8.71
C ARG A 216 10.26 24.38 7.25
N ALA A 217 9.04 24.22 6.76
CA ALA A 217 8.71 24.63 5.41
C ALA A 217 8.70 26.14 5.28
N SER A 218 9.05 26.64 4.10
CA SER A 218 8.59 27.95 3.66
C SER A 218 7.11 27.88 3.26
N GLU A 219 6.42 29.03 3.25
CA GLU A 219 5.05 29.12 2.74
C GLU A 219 4.93 28.56 1.32
N LYS A 220 5.90 28.88 0.46
CA LYS A 220 5.95 28.37 -0.92
C LYS A 220 6.05 26.85 -0.98
N GLU A 221 6.87 26.23 -0.13
CA GLU A 221 7.00 24.78 -0.07
C GLU A 221 5.73 24.11 0.47
N TRP A 222 5.13 24.69 1.51
CA TRP A 222 3.87 24.19 2.08
C TRP A 222 2.74 24.21 1.05
N THR A 223 2.57 25.33 0.34
CA THR A 223 1.61 25.48 -0.75
C THR A 223 1.92 24.53 -1.92
N ALA A 224 3.19 24.38 -2.29
CA ALA A 224 3.58 23.44 -3.35
C ALA A 224 3.25 21.98 -2.97
N THR A 225 3.56 21.56 -1.75
CA THR A 225 3.22 20.24 -1.24
C THR A 225 1.70 20.01 -1.22
N PHE A 226 0.92 21.00 -0.78
CA PHE A 226 -0.54 20.92 -0.89
C PHE A 226 -1.00 20.76 -2.34
N ASN A 227 -0.42 21.51 -3.27
CA ASN A 227 -0.75 21.41 -4.68
C ASN A 227 -0.46 20.02 -5.29
N HIS A 228 0.48 19.28 -4.72
CA HIS A 228 0.75 17.91 -5.10
C HIS A 228 -0.17 16.90 -4.42
N LEU A 229 -0.51 17.10 -3.14
CA LEU A 229 -1.38 16.18 -2.38
C LEU A 229 -2.85 16.28 -2.79
N PHE A 230 -3.29 17.49 -3.11
CA PHE A 230 -4.61 17.81 -3.61
C PHE A 230 -4.39 18.64 -4.88
N PRO A 231 -4.34 18.06 -6.08
CA PRO A 231 -4.15 18.81 -7.31
C PRO A 231 -5.46 19.45 -7.82
N ILE A 232 -5.35 20.43 -8.73
CA ILE A 232 -6.55 21.07 -9.31
C ILE A 232 -7.33 20.10 -10.20
N LYS A 233 -8.61 20.38 -10.47
CA LYS A 233 -9.42 19.60 -11.42
C LYS A 233 -8.70 19.52 -12.78
N ASN A 234 -8.79 18.36 -13.43
CA ASN A 234 -8.10 18.03 -14.69
C ASN A 234 -6.56 18.01 -14.62
N TRP A 235 -5.97 18.00 -13.43
CA TRP A 235 -4.53 17.79 -13.30
C TRP A 235 -4.15 16.39 -13.77
N LYS A 236 -3.11 16.32 -14.60
CA LYS A 236 -2.59 15.06 -15.11
C LYS A 236 -1.33 14.71 -14.34
N PRO A 237 -1.27 13.53 -13.70
CA PRO A 237 -0.06 13.12 -13.02
C PRO A 237 1.11 12.95 -14.01
N PRO A 238 2.35 13.24 -13.60
CA PRO A 238 3.53 12.94 -14.40
C PRO A 238 3.57 11.45 -14.77
N ARG A 239 4.23 11.10 -15.89
CA ARG A 239 4.30 9.71 -16.37
C ARG A 239 4.81 8.71 -15.30
N TYR A 240 5.66 9.15 -14.38
CA TYR A 240 6.32 8.32 -13.37
C TYR A 240 5.89 8.64 -11.93
N HIS A 241 4.59 8.81 -11.71
CA HIS A 241 4.05 9.05 -10.37
C HIS A 241 4.00 7.76 -9.54
N GLN A 242 4.72 7.77 -8.43
CA GLN A 242 4.74 6.76 -7.39
C GLN A 242 3.75 7.13 -6.29
N HIS A 243 3.14 6.12 -5.66
CA HIS A 243 2.17 6.22 -4.58
C HIS A 243 0.76 6.70 -4.98
N TYR A 244 0.61 7.87 -5.61
CA TYR A 244 -0.69 8.52 -5.84
C TYR A 244 -1.80 7.62 -6.41
N PRO A 245 -1.59 6.80 -7.46
CA PRO A 245 -2.64 5.95 -8.04
C PRO A 245 -3.13 4.86 -7.11
N TYR A 246 -2.34 4.57 -6.07
CA TYR A 246 -2.60 3.49 -5.12
C TYR A 246 -3.11 4.01 -3.78
N MET A 247 -3.34 5.32 -3.67
CA MET A 247 -3.83 5.97 -2.45
C MET A 247 -5.32 6.19 -2.55
N GLU A 248 -6.07 5.57 -1.65
CA GLU A 248 -7.53 5.55 -1.69
C GLU A 248 -8.14 6.95 -1.59
N TYR A 249 -7.62 7.80 -0.69
CA TYR A 249 -8.09 9.21 -0.60
C TYR A 249 -7.92 9.95 -1.93
N PHE A 250 -6.82 9.68 -2.65
CA PHE A 250 -6.48 10.39 -3.87
C PHE A 250 -7.41 9.96 -5.01
N LEU A 251 -7.71 8.67 -5.12
CA LEU A 251 -8.68 8.13 -6.07
C LEU A 251 -10.08 8.72 -5.84
N HIS A 252 -10.53 8.78 -4.58
CA HIS A 252 -11.80 9.42 -4.24
C HIS A 252 -11.80 10.92 -4.53
N TYR A 253 -10.68 11.60 -4.26
CA TYR A 253 -10.53 13.03 -4.52
C TYR A 253 -10.61 13.35 -6.01
N THR A 254 -9.82 12.69 -6.87
CA THR A 254 -9.83 12.98 -8.31
C THR A 254 -11.17 12.66 -8.93
N ALA A 255 -11.78 11.53 -8.55
CA ALA A 255 -13.07 11.14 -9.09
C ALA A 255 -14.21 12.04 -8.57
N LEU A 256 -14.13 12.56 -7.34
CA LEU A 256 -15.03 13.63 -6.87
C LEU A 256 -14.87 14.88 -7.74
N LEU A 257 -13.63 15.32 -7.98
CA LEU A 257 -13.36 16.50 -8.81
C LEU A 257 -13.88 16.33 -10.23
N ASP A 258 -13.81 15.14 -10.82
CA ASP A 258 -14.32 14.87 -12.16
C ASP A 258 -15.85 15.06 -12.25
N ASN A 259 -16.58 14.79 -11.17
CA ASN A 259 -18.05 14.84 -11.10
C ASN A 259 -18.64 16.19 -10.67
N VAL A 260 -17.82 17.20 -10.36
CA VAL A 260 -18.29 18.54 -9.99
C VAL A 260 -17.85 19.60 -11.01
N ASP A 261 -18.53 20.74 -11.06
CA ASP A 261 -18.09 21.87 -11.89
C ASP A 261 -16.77 22.51 -11.36
N HIS A 262 -16.14 23.34 -12.18
CA HIS A 262 -14.85 23.98 -11.85
C HIS A 262 -14.93 24.91 -10.63
N GLU A 263 -16.05 25.59 -10.42
CA GLU A 263 -16.23 26.50 -9.28
C GLU A 263 -16.36 25.70 -7.98
N THR A 264 -17.16 24.65 -7.99
CA THR A 264 -17.30 23.71 -6.87
C THR A 264 -15.96 23.03 -6.56
N ALA A 265 -15.21 22.60 -7.57
CA ALA A 265 -13.86 22.04 -7.37
C ALA A 265 -12.91 23.03 -6.69
N GLY A 266 -12.97 24.32 -7.05
CA GLY A 266 -12.22 25.40 -6.40
C GLY A 266 -12.58 25.51 -4.91
N LYS A 267 -13.87 25.57 -4.59
CA LYS A 267 -14.36 25.63 -3.20
C LYS A 267 -13.95 24.41 -2.37
N ILE A 268 -14.03 23.20 -2.94
CA ILE A 268 -13.57 21.96 -2.28
C ILE A 268 -12.10 22.06 -1.90
N ARG A 269 -11.27 22.53 -2.86
CA ARG A 269 -9.85 22.72 -2.64
C ARG A 269 -9.57 23.76 -1.56
N GLU A 270 -10.29 24.87 -1.55
CA GLU A 270 -10.16 25.92 -0.52
C GLU A 270 -10.50 25.38 0.88
N ALA A 271 -11.57 24.58 1.00
CA ALA A 271 -11.95 23.94 2.26
C ALA A 271 -10.87 22.96 2.75
N LEU A 272 -10.35 22.12 1.87
CA LEU A 272 -9.24 21.21 2.19
C LEU A 272 -7.95 21.97 2.55
N TRP A 273 -7.67 23.09 1.87
CA TRP A 273 -6.53 23.94 2.19
C TRP A 273 -6.64 24.51 3.61
N ALA A 274 -7.83 24.97 4.01
CA ALA A 274 -8.05 25.44 5.38
C ALA A 274 -7.67 24.36 6.40
N LYS A 275 -8.15 23.13 6.21
CA LYS A 275 -7.83 21.97 7.07
C LYS A 275 -6.34 21.62 7.06
N VAL A 276 -5.70 21.63 5.88
CA VAL A 276 -4.27 21.30 5.74
C VAL A 276 -3.38 22.35 6.41
N ARG A 277 -3.77 23.63 6.43
CA ARG A 277 -3.04 24.68 7.14
C ARG A 277 -3.06 24.51 8.66
N ASP A 278 -4.00 23.74 9.20
CA ASP A 278 -4.08 23.47 10.63
C ASP A 278 -3.24 22.25 11.04
N LEU A 279 -2.77 21.43 10.09
CA LEU A 279 -1.89 20.29 10.38
C LEU A 279 -0.48 20.77 10.76
N MET A 280 0.16 20.09 11.71
CA MET A 280 1.50 20.46 12.19
C MET A 280 2.61 20.06 11.22
N TRP A 281 2.41 19.00 10.44
CA TRP A 281 3.39 18.52 9.48
C TRP A 281 2.74 17.83 8.27
N LEU A 282 3.48 17.76 7.17
CA LEU A 282 3.13 17.03 5.95
C LEU A 282 4.35 16.26 5.44
N PRO A 283 4.18 15.17 4.68
CA PRO A 283 5.27 14.65 3.88
C PRO A 283 5.72 15.73 2.88
N ALA A 284 7.02 15.78 2.57
CA ALA A 284 7.56 16.68 1.54
C ALA A 284 7.19 16.20 0.13
N ALA A 285 5.89 16.08 -0.15
CA ALA A 285 5.37 15.51 -1.38
C ALA A 285 5.71 16.39 -2.59
N ASN A 286 6.01 15.73 -3.70
CA ASN A 286 6.22 16.36 -5.00
C ASN A 286 5.31 15.72 -6.07
N GLY A 287 5.37 16.22 -7.30
CA GLY A 287 4.55 15.69 -8.39
C GLY A 287 4.79 14.21 -8.73
N GLU A 288 5.94 13.65 -8.36
CA GLU A 288 6.25 12.23 -8.60
C GLU A 288 5.85 11.34 -7.43
N ARG A 289 6.08 11.75 -6.19
CA ARG A 289 5.92 10.86 -5.02
C ARG A 289 5.55 11.65 -3.78
N VAL A 290 4.74 11.01 -2.94
CA VAL A 290 4.39 11.54 -1.61
C VAL A 290 5.59 11.53 -0.67
N TRP A 291 6.30 10.41 -0.57
CA TRP A 291 7.45 10.27 0.34
C TRP A 291 8.76 10.38 -0.44
N ILE A 292 9.52 11.43 -0.14
CA ILE A 292 10.90 11.60 -0.58
C ILE A 292 11.82 11.06 0.52
N TYR A 293 12.94 10.44 0.12
CA TYR A 293 13.93 9.86 1.02
C TYR A 293 15.32 10.32 0.61
N GLY A 294 16.24 10.36 1.57
CA GLY A 294 17.66 10.63 1.35
C GLY A 294 18.17 11.78 2.20
N LEU A 295 19.43 12.17 2.00
CA LEU A 295 20.00 13.38 2.59
C LEU A 295 19.72 14.53 1.61
N SER A 296 19.07 15.60 2.08
CA SER A 296 18.80 16.80 1.28
C SER A 296 19.13 18.06 2.07
N ASP A 297 19.57 19.09 1.36
CA ASP A 297 19.90 20.38 1.96
C ASP A 297 18.70 20.98 2.70
N GLY A 298 18.99 21.52 3.88
CA GLY A 298 18.00 22.14 4.77
C GLY A 298 17.16 21.16 5.59
N PHE A 299 17.27 19.86 5.38
CA PHE A 299 16.63 18.86 6.25
C PHE A 299 17.57 18.38 7.36
N VAL A 300 17.04 18.27 8.57
CA VAL A 300 17.71 17.74 9.75
C VAL A 300 17.24 16.31 9.99
N GLY A 301 18.16 15.35 9.88
CA GLY A 301 17.89 13.93 10.10
C GLY A 301 17.91 13.56 11.58
N VAL A 302 16.90 12.82 12.03
CA VAL A 302 16.72 12.43 13.44
C VAL A 302 16.12 11.01 13.55
N PRO A 303 16.54 10.20 14.54
CA PRO A 303 17.64 10.46 15.47
C PRO A 303 19.02 10.26 14.84
N TYR A 304 19.11 9.73 13.60
CA TYR A 304 20.38 9.45 12.92
C TYR A 304 20.60 10.40 11.73
N PRO A 305 21.35 11.50 11.88
CA PRO A 305 21.47 12.54 10.84
C PRO A 305 22.07 12.08 9.52
N ARG A 306 22.90 11.03 9.55
CA ARG A 306 23.60 10.49 8.38
C ARG A 306 22.83 9.39 7.66
N GLU A 307 21.74 8.90 8.25
CA GLU A 307 20.93 7.84 7.69
C GLU A 307 19.79 8.41 6.86
N SER A 308 19.48 7.80 5.73
CA SER A 308 18.33 8.20 4.90
C SER A 308 17.03 8.07 5.71
N GLY A 309 16.14 9.06 5.62
CA GLY A 309 14.80 9.01 6.20
C GLY A 309 13.76 9.68 5.29
N PRO A 310 12.46 9.44 5.52
CA PRO A 310 11.37 10.19 4.89
C PRO A 310 11.49 11.68 5.20
N HIS A 311 11.25 12.50 4.18
CA HIS A 311 11.25 13.97 4.29
C HIS A 311 9.91 14.48 4.79
N ILE A 312 9.96 15.27 5.85
CA ILE A 312 8.81 15.90 6.50
C ILE A 312 8.97 17.41 6.49
N LEU A 313 7.91 18.08 6.07
CA LEU A 313 7.75 19.51 6.21
C LEU A 313 6.98 19.78 7.50
N VAL A 314 7.53 20.64 8.36
CA VAL A 314 6.82 21.20 9.51
C VAL A 314 6.16 22.49 9.06
N ASN A 315 4.91 22.69 9.48
CA ASN A 315 4.08 23.81 9.08
C ASN A 315 4.79 25.17 9.34
N PRO A 316 4.85 26.08 8.34
CA PRO A 316 5.51 27.37 8.49
C PRO A 316 4.91 28.25 9.60
N TYR A 317 3.64 28.05 9.94
CA TYR A 317 2.89 28.90 10.88
C TYR A 317 2.97 28.42 12.34
N VAL A 318 3.57 27.25 12.61
CA VAL A 318 3.67 26.66 13.94
C VAL A 318 4.99 27.09 14.58
N HIS A 319 4.99 27.75 15.73
CA HIS A 319 6.25 28.23 16.33
C HIS A 319 7.05 27.15 17.06
N ASP A 320 6.40 26.05 17.46
CA ASP A 320 7.05 24.98 18.19
C ASP A 320 8.10 24.26 17.33
N GLU A 321 9.23 23.91 17.95
CA GLU A 321 10.20 23.02 17.34
C GLU A 321 9.79 21.56 17.59
N PRO A 322 9.97 20.66 16.60
CA PRO A 322 9.74 19.24 16.81
C PRO A 322 10.56 18.74 17.98
N SER A 323 9.90 18.14 18.98
CA SER A 323 10.61 17.46 20.06
C SER A 323 11.33 16.24 19.50
N VAL A 324 12.66 16.30 19.54
CA VAL A 324 13.57 15.27 19.01
C VAL A 324 14.16 14.42 20.13
N VAL A 325 13.51 14.32 21.29
CA VAL A 325 14.05 13.48 22.37
C VAL A 325 14.20 12.08 21.81
N PRO A 326 15.44 11.57 21.64
CA PRO A 326 15.63 10.20 21.22
C PRO A 326 14.86 9.36 22.22
N PRO A 327 14.07 8.36 21.80
CA PRO A 327 13.50 7.44 22.77
C PRO A 327 14.64 7.00 23.68
N PRO A 328 14.44 6.98 25.01
CA PRO A 328 15.48 6.55 25.94
C PRO A 328 16.07 5.28 25.36
N GLY A 329 17.38 5.28 25.14
CA GLY A 329 18.05 4.17 24.48
C GLY A 329 17.58 2.87 25.12
N PRO A 330 17.43 1.77 24.35
CA PRO A 330 17.05 0.50 24.94
C PRO A 330 17.91 0.29 26.19
N PRO A 331 17.30 -0.07 27.35
CA PRO A 331 18.07 -0.26 28.57
C PRO A 331 19.27 -1.13 28.20
N PRO A 332 20.49 -0.78 28.66
CA PRO A 332 21.68 -1.52 28.31
C PRO A 332 21.35 -2.99 28.44
N ALA A 333 21.59 -3.76 27.36
CA ALA A 333 21.36 -5.19 27.39
C ALA A 333 21.98 -5.70 28.70
N PRO A 334 21.23 -6.47 29.51
CA PRO A 334 21.75 -6.94 30.79
C PRO A 334 23.15 -7.47 30.51
N GLU A 335 24.16 -6.93 31.21
CA GLU A 335 25.54 -7.40 31.05
C GLU A 335 25.44 -8.91 31.05
N PRO A 336 25.94 -9.59 30.00
CA PRO A 336 25.80 -11.04 29.93
C PRO A 336 26.33 -11.53 31.26
N GLU A 337 25.46 -12.16 32.06
CA GLU A 337 25.89 -12.75 33.32
C GLU A 337 27.11 -13.56 32.94
N ILE A 338 28.27 -13.14 33.46
CA ILE A 338 29.50 -13.88 33.29
C ILE A 338 29.24 -15.13 34.09
N GLY A 339 28.57 -16.09 33.46
CA GLY A 339 28.37 -17.41 33.99
C GLY A 339 29.75 -17.88 34.44
N PRO A 340 29.82 -18.58 35.59
CA PRO A 340 31.09 -18.93 36.21
C PRO A 340 32.03 -19.41 35.12
N ARG A 341 33.10 -18.63 34.91
CA ARG A 341 34.18 -18.95 33.99
C ARG A 341 34.53 -20.39 34.33
N PHE A 342 34.15 -21.33 33.48
CA PHE A 342 34.67 -22.68 33.57
C PHE A 342 36.16 -22.48 33.40
N LEU A 343 36.88 -22.49 34.52
CA LEU A 343 38.32 -22.67 34.56
C LEU A 343 38.51 -24.01 33.89
N ARG A 344 38.81 -23.96 32.59
CA ARG A 344 39.33 -25.10 31.87
C ARG A 344 40.67 -25.35 32.54
N GLU A 345 40.69 -26.32 33.45
CA GLU A 345 41.92 -26.88 33.99
C GLU A 345 42.73 -27.32 32.78
N GLU A 346 43.75 -26.55 32.45
CA GLU A 346 44.79 -26.98 31.52
C GLU A 346 45.58 -28.06 32.28
N GLU A 347 45.24 -29.32 32.03
CA GLU A 347 46.08 -30.44 32.43
C GLU A 347 47.42 -30.28 31.69
N GLU A 348 48.44 -29.85 32.41
CA GLU A 348 49.83 -29.90 31.98
C GLU A 348 50.24 -31.38 31.82
N GLU A 349 50.20 -31.86 30.60
CA GLU A 349 50.74 -33.17 30.21
C GLU A 349 52.29 -33.07 30.18
N SER A 350 52.95 -33.40 31.30
CA SER A 350 54.42 -33.47 31.33
C SER A 350 54.92 -34.73 30.64
N SER A 351 55.46 -34.57 29.44
CA SER A 351 56.25 -35.60 28.77
C SER A 351 57.62 -35.73 29.43
N GLU A 352 57.80 -36.78 30.24
CA GLU A 352 59.12 -37.33 30.55
C GLU A 352 59.61 -38.14 29.34
N GLU A 353 60.67 -37.67 28.68
CA GLU A 353 61.48 -38.46 27.74
C GLU A 353 62.73 -38.98 28.48
N GLU A 354 62.94 -40.30 28.42
CA GLU A 354 64.19 -41.01 28.75
C GLU A 354 65.20 -40.99 27.59
#